data_AF-A0A2V7G3K0-F1
#
_entry.id   AF-A0A2V7G3K0-F1
#
_cell.length_a   1.000
_cell.length_b   1.000
_cell.length_c   1.000
_cell.angle_alpha   90.00
_cell.angle_beta   90.00
_cell.angle_gamma   90.00
#
_symmetry.space_group_name_H-M   'P 1'
#
loop_
_entity.id
_entity.type
_entity.pdbx_description
1 polymer ?
#
loop_
_entity_poly.entity_id
_entity_poly.type
_entity_poly.pdbx_seq_one_letter_code
_entity_poly.pdbx_strand_id
1 'polypeptide(L)'
;MRASLEELSGQSFLYLSGGHRGQDVLRHILGSSAWRPGLIAVVSDSPRTVPVGTAAECDGIPLVTVPSVYSPDAWWAMAAHGIKGVLAVGVPPDLLEESFLKAFPLGVYGFHVGLLPGMAGPAALNWALIRGLTETGTTLVRYTMDGDGWLLVSQRPCPIEDGETAGTLCTKLSAASADLWARHWPGIARNDVALRPAGKLIRDLRRRPDDGAIHWAEHSAASLDRWIRALARPYPGAFFRFGCRRIWVHGVERDNPESAAIDAPTLTSVSDRGLTLDFPDGRIRISDLSLDDGAEIPGHLLAALAERVGDRLSSLHTGQKVLVVAAHPDDEVLGIGGTLIRHFKSGDEIRAVIVCSADSIRYREGEHDQPGDTQRASHYLGARSTGLGFADQRLDRGGSLELIQALERQIRAFQPHVIYTHWWGDVNADHARIAEAVDVAARPYSAPGLQSIYAFETPSSTEWTASGRAGAFAPNVFVDISDELDRKLDAMRCYESELRPPPHPRSLRSLEQRAAYWGSVANMPAAEALALLRTRR
;
A
#
# COMPACT_ATOMS: atom_id res chain seq x y z
N MET A 1 -52.96 -3.06 14.32
CA MET A 1 -51.65 -3.25 14.97
C MET A 1 -50.83 -1.97 14.78
N ARG A 2 -50.80 -1.10 15.78
CA ARG A 2 -49.82 -0.01 15.84
C ARG A 2 -48.62 -0.58 16.58
N ALA A 3 -47.57 -0.94 15.85
CA ALA A 3 -46.27 -1.16 16.47
C ALA A 3 -45.92 0.10 17.28
N SER A 4 -45.40 -0.06 18.49
CA SER A 4 -45.06 1.08 19.33
C SER A 4 -43.98 1.92 18.62
N LEU A 5 -43.94 3.24 18.88
CA LEU A 5 -42.87 4.11 18.36
C LEU A 5 -41.47 3.61 18.75
N GLU A 6 -41.36 2.85 19.85
CA GLU A 6 -40.15 2.15 20.26
C GLU A 6 -39.80 0.99 19.33
N GLU A 7 -40.78 0.15 18.94
CA GLU A 7 -40.58 -0.96 17.97
C GLU A 7 -40.16 -0.46 16.57
N LEU A 8 -40.73 0.66 16.10
CA LEU A 8 -40.39 1.24 14.78
C LEU A 8 -39.07 2.01 14.78
N SER A 9 -38.63 2.56 15.92
CA SER A 9 -37.33 3.25 16.02
C SER A 9 -36.16 2.28 15.86
N GLY A 10 -36.33 1.03 16.32
CA GLY A 10 -35.29 0.02 16.34
C GLY A 10 -34.84 -0.49 14.97
N GLN A 11 -35.72 -0.42 13.96
CA GLN A 11 -35.49 -0.90 12.59
C GLN A 11 -35.26 0.23 11.57
N SER A 12 -35.09 1.47 12.02
CA SER A 12 -35.03 2.64 11.13
C SER A 12 -33.68 2.88 10.45
N PHE A 13 -32.79 1.88 10.40
CA PHE A 13 -31.51 1.99 9.71
C PHE A 13 -31.28 0.94 8.64
N LEU A 14 -30.51 1.37 7.64
CA LEU A 14 -29.93 0.52 6.60
C LEU A 14 -28.61 -0.04 7.10
N TYR A 15 -28.40 -1.34 6.93
CA TYR A 15 -27.07 -1.94 6.95
C TYR A 15 -26.52 -2.00 5.52
N LEU A 16 -25.55 -1.15 5.20
CA LEU A 16 -24.89 -1.14 3.90
C LEU A 16 -23.59 -1.95 4.01
N SER A 17 -23.56 -3.12 3.38
CA SER A 17 -22.49 -4.10 3.53
C SER A 17 -21.52 -4.13 2.34
N GLY A 18 -20.23 -4.33 2.64
CA GLY A 18 -19.18 -4.66 1.67
C GLY A 18 -18.09 -5.56 2.28
N GLY A 19 -17.50 -6.42 1.45
CA GLY A 19 -16.38 -7.30 1.83
C GLY A 19 -16.65 -8.30 2.98
N HIS A 20 -15.63 -9.07 3.37
CA HIS A 20 -15.74 -10.07 4.43
C HIS A 20 -16.08 -9.46 5.81
N ARG A 21 -15.46 -8.33 6.16
CA ARG A 21 -15.70 -7.67 7.45
C ARG A 21 -17.15 -7.18 7.61
N GLY A 22 -17.76 -6.65 6.55
CA GLY A 22 -19.18 -6.28 6.58
C GLY A 22 -20.06 -7.46 6.93
N GLN A 23 -19.78 -8.63 6.36
CA GLN A 23 -20.52 -9.86 6.69
C GLN A 23 -20.29 -10.32 8.13
N ASP A 24 -19.05 -10.28 8.63
CA ASP A 24 -18.74 -10.65 10.02
C ASP A 24 -19.47 -9.75 11.02
N VAL A 25 -19.42 -8.42 10.82
CA VAL A 25 -20.12 -7.46 11.68
C VAL A 25 -21.63 -7.66 11.62
N LEU A 26 -22.19 -7.87 10.42
CA LEU A 26 -23.62 -8.15 10.26
C LEU A 26 -24.02 -9.41 11.03
N ARG A 27 -23.27 -10.52 10.90
CA ARG A 27 -23.52 -11.76 11.65
C ARG A 27 -23.52 -11.52 13.15
N HIS A 28 -22.59 -10.72 13.68
CA HIS A 28 -22.58 -10.36 15.09
C HIS A 28 -23.79 -9.50 15.48
N ILE A 29 -24.17 -8.49 14.68
CA ILE A 29 -25.37 -7.67 14.96
C ILE A 29 -26.64 -8.55 14.97
N LEU A 30 -26.80 -9.47 14.03
CA LEU A 30 -27.92 -10.41 14.00
C LEU A 30 -27.84 -11.42 15.17
N GLY A 31 -26.65 -11.82 15.61
CA GLY A 31 -26.51 -12.76 16.73
C GLY A 31 -26.69 -12.14 18.12
N SER A 32 -26.28 -10.88 18.33
CA SER A 32 -26.12 -10.31 19.68
C SER A 32 -26.87 -9.01 19.96
N SER A 33 -27.29 -8.26 18.94
CA SER A 33 -27.96 -6.97 19.13
C SER A 33 -29.47 -7.16 19.32
N ALA A 34 -30.11 -6.35 20.18
CA ALA A 34 -31.57 -6.21 20.18
C ALA A 34 -32.07 -5.36 18.98
N TRP A 35 -31.16 -4.63 18.34
CA TRP A 35 -31.44 -3.68 17.27
C TRP A 35 -31.07 -4.29 15.92
N ARG A 36 -32.07 -4.54 15.09
CA ARG A 36 -31.96 -5.13 13.75
C ARG A 36 -32.10 -4.05 12.68
N PRO A 37 -31.36 -4.13 11.55
CA PRO A 37 -31.60 -3.23 10.43
C PRO A 37 -33.00 -3.47 9.84
N GLY A 38 -33.61 -2.41 9.30
CA GLY A 38 -34.87 -2.52 8.54
C GLY A 38 -34.66 -2.92 7.09
N LEU A 39 -33.44 -2.76 6.58
CA LEU A 39 -33.01 -3.12 5.24
C LEU A 39 -31.53 -3.46 5.26
N ILE A 40 -31.13 -4.46 4.49
CA ILE A 40 -29.72 -4.75 4.18
C ILE A 40 -29.52 -4.47 2.69
N ALA A 41 -28.51 -3.68 2.35
CA ALA A 41 -28.13 -3.42 0.97
C ALA A 41 -26.69 -3.85 0.70
N VAL A 42 -26.48 -4.44 -0.47
CA VAL A 42 -25.17 -4.86 -0.98
C VAL A 42 -24.95 -4.21 -2.33
N VAL A 43 -23.80 -3.57 -2.51
CA VAL A 43 -23.44 -2.95 -3.78
C VAL A 43 -22.74 -3.99 -4.65
N SER A 44 -23.26 -4.36 -5.83
CA SER A 44 -22.69 -5.45 -6.64
C SER A 44 -21.46 -5.08 -7.46
N ASP A 45 -21.29 -3.81 -7.83
CA ASP A 45 -20.20 -3.38 -8.74
C ASP A 45 -18.88 -3.01 -8.04
N SER A 46 -18.76 -3.23 -6.73
CA SER A 46 -17.44 -3.09 -6.11
C SER A 46 -16.68 -4.42 -6.27
N PRO A 47 -15.46 -4.44 -6.85
CA PRO A 47 -14.63 -5.64 -7.01
C PRO A 47 -14.21 -6.27 -5.67
N ARG A 48 -14.67 -5.71 -4.54
CA ARG A 48 -14.45 -6.18 -3.16
C ARG A 48 -15.71 -6.78 -2.53
N THR A 49 -16.79 -6.94 -3.29
CA THR A 49 -18.04 -7.46 -2.74
C THR A 49 -18.05 -8.97 -2.73
N VAL A 50 -18.07 -9.52 -1.52
CA VAL A 50 -18.37 -10.93 -1.29
C VAL A 50 -19.90 -11.01 -1.22
N PRO A 51 -20.56 -11.97 -1.88
CA PRO A 51 -22.01 -12.13 -1.79
C PRO A 51 -22.41 -12.22 -0.32
N VAL A 52 -23.16 -11.22 0.16
CA VAL A 52 -23.89 -11.39 1.42
C VAL A 52 -24.96 -12.44 1.12
N GLY A 53 -25.12 -13.42 1.99
CA GLY A 53 -26.04 -14.54 1.79
C GLY A 53 -27.48 -14.10 1.48
N THR A 54 -28.38 -15.05 1.28
CA THR A 54 -29.81 -14.87 1.05
C THR A 54 -30.54 -14.14 2.19
N ALA A 55 -31.75 -13.63 1.93
CA ALA A 55 -32.60 -13.01 2.95
C ALA A 55 -32.97 -13.98 4.10
N ALA A 56 -33.00 -15.29 3.85
CA ALA A 56 -33.17 -16.32 4.87
C ALA A 56 -31.96 -16.40 5.82
N GLU A 57 -30.76 -16.13 5.32
CA GLU A 57 -29.52 -16.03 6.11
C GLU A 57 -29.40 -14.68 6.84
N CYS A 58 -30.35 -13.77 6.60
CA CYS A 58 -30.44 -12.45 7.25
C CYS A 58 -31.62 -12.37 8.24
N ASP A 59 -32.04 -13.48 8.84
CA ASP A 59 -33.16 -13.55 9.80
C ASP A 59 -34.49 -12.96 9.27
N GLY A 60 -34.73 -13.04 7.96
CA GLY A 60 -35.94 -12.50 7.33
C GLY A 60 -35.93 -11.00 7.09
N ILE A 61 -34.80 -10.32 7.31
CA ILE A 61 -34.62 -8.91 6.97
C ILE A 61 -34.55 -8.76 5.45
N PRO A 62 -35.26 -7.79 4.85
CA PRO A 62 -35.17 -7.51 3.43
C PRO A 62 -33.72 -7.25 3.00
N LEU A 63 -33.31 -7.96 1.95
CA LEU A 63 -31.98 -7.85 1.35
C LEU A 63 -32.14 -7.39 -0.10
N VAL A 64 -31.44 -6.31 -0.46
CA VAL A 64 -31.36 -5.81 -1.83
C VAL A 64 -29.92 -5.79 -2.31
N THR A 65 -29.70 -6.29 -3.52
CA THR A 65 -28.42 -6.16 -4.22
C THR A 65 -28.60 -5.13 -5.31
N VAL A 66 -27.77 -4.08 -5.30
CA VAL A 66 -27.89 -2.94 -6.20
C VAL A 66 -26.55 -2.66 -6.87
N PRO A 67 -26.52 -2.22 -8.14
CA PRO A 67 -25.25 -1.89 -8.80
C PRO A 67 -24.55 -0.69 -8.15
N SER A 68 -25.33 0.22 -7.57
CA SER A 68 -24.84 1.41 -6.89
C SER A 68 -25.82 1.84 -5.80
N VAL A 69 -25.30 2.46 -4.73
CA VAL A 69 -26.11 3.14 -3.71
C VAL A 69 -26.91 4.33 -4.28
N TYR A 70 -26.54 4.78 -5.48
CA TYR A 70 -27.22 5.85 -6.22
C TYR A 70 -28.26 5.35 -7.22
N SER A 71 -28.42 4.04 -7.38
CA SER A 71 -29.42 3.49 -8.31
C SER A 71 -30.85 3.82 -7.84
N PRO A 72 -31.80 4.07 -8.77
CA PRO A 72 -33.20 4.31 -8.42
C PRO A 72 -33.78 3.23 -7.51
N ASP A 73 -33.44 1.96 -7.77
CA ASP A 73 -33.90 0.80 -6.98
C ASP A 73 -33.39 0.86 -5.53
N ALA A 74 -32.13 1.28 -5.32
CA ALA A 74 -31.59 1.47 -3.97
C ALA A 74 -32.41 2.53 -3.21
N TRP A 75 -32.65 3.68 -3.84
CA TRP A 75 -33.41 4.78 -3.23
C TRP A 75 -34.86 4.42 -2.97
N TRP A 76 -35.51 3.70 -3.87
CA TRP A 76 -36.87 3.21 -3.67
C TRP A 76 -36.95 2.21 -2.52
N ALA A 77 -36.00 1.27 -2.42
CA ALA A 77 -35.96 0.33 -1.29
C ALA A 77 -35.77 1.09 0.04
N MET A 78 -34.81 2.00 0.11
CA MET A 78 -34.57 2.81 1.32
C MET A 78 -35.80 3.63 1.73
N ALA A 79 -36.50 4.24 0.76
CA ALA A 79 -37.72 4.99 1.00
C ALA A 79 -38.88 4.10 1.45
N ALA A 80 -39.10 2.96 0.79
CA ALA A 80 -40.17 2.01 1.11
C ALA A 80 -40.04 1.42 2.52
N HIS A 81 -38.82 1.23 2.99
CA HIS A 81 -38.52 0.75 4.35
C HIS A 81 -38.39 1.87 5.39
N GLY A 82 -38.62 3.15 5.01
CA GLY A 82 -38.61 4.27 5.93
C GLY A 82 -37.25 4.49 6.62
N ILE A 83 -36.15 4.21 5.91
CA ILE A 83 -34.79 4.31 6.43
C ILE A 83 -34.45 5.77 6.79
N LYS A 84 -33.93 5.98 8.00
CA LYS A 84 -33.56 7.30 8.53
C LYS A 84 -32.08 7.42 8.89
N GLY A 85 -31.40 6.31 9.09
CA GLY A 85 -29.96 6.25 9.36
C GLY A 85 -29.29 5.14 8.57
N VAL A 86 -27.97 5.19 8.45
CA VAL A 86 -27.19 4.18 7.73
C VAL A 86 -26.00 3.75 8.58
N LEU A 87 -25.77 2.45 8.63
CA LEU A 87 -24.51 1.86 9.08
C LEU A 87 -23.81 1.23 7.86
N ALA A 88 -22.75 1.88 7.39
CA ALA A 88 -21.91 1.42 6.29
C ALA A 88 -20.68 0.67 6.83
N VAL A 89 -20.55 -0.61 6.48
CA VAL A 89 -19.44 -1.47 6.95
C VAL A 89 -18.79 -2.18 5.78
N GLY A 90 -17.47 -1.99 5.65
CA GLY A 90 -16.69 -2.55 4.54
C GLY A 90 -16.97 -1.90 3.19
N VAL A 91 -17.63 -0.74 3.20
CA VAL A 91 -17.82 0.16 2.06
C VAL A 91 -16.77 1.26 2.11
N PRO A 92 -16.05 1.55 1.02
CA PRO A 92 -15.14 2.69 0.96
C PRO A 92 -15.88 4.01 1.22
N PRO A 93 -15.40 4.86 2.14
CA PRO A 93 -16.01 6.17 2.41
C PRO A 93 -16.09 7.07 1.16
N ASP A 94 -15.17 6.92 0.21
CA ASP A 94 -15.16 7.67 -1.05
C ASP A 94 -16.38 7.36 -1.95
N LEU A 95 -17.11 6.25 -1.69
CA LEU A 95 -18.37 5.94 -2.36
C LEU A 95 -19.55 6.72 -1.77
N LEU A 96 -19.39 7.36 -0.61
CA LEU A 96 -20.44 8.03 0.14
C LEU A 96 -20.36 9.54 -0.08
N GLU A 97 -20.75 9.98 -1.28
CA GLU A 97 -20.79 11.39 -1.65
C GLU A 97 -21.70 12.21 -0.72
N GLU A 98 -21.48 13.53 -0.75
CA GLU A 98 -22.21 14.50 0.06
C GLU A 98 -23.74 14.38 -0.06
N SER A 99 -24.25 14.10 -1.27
CA SER A 99 -25.66 13.89 -1.55
C SER A 99 -26.24 12.73 -0.75
N PHE A 100 -25.50 11.62 -0.63
CA PHE A 100 -25.90 10.46 0.14
C PHE A 100 -25.84 10.74 1.64
N LEU A 101 -24.76 11.37 2.12
CA LEU A 101 -24.58 11.67 3.54
C LEU A 101 -25.67 12.59 4.10
N LYS A 102 -26.14 13.55 3.29
CA LYS A 102 -27.18 14.52 3.67
C LYS A 102 -28.61 13.96 3.63
N ALA A 103 -28.84 12.81 2.99
CA ALA A 103 -30.19 12.28 2.81
C ALA A 103 -30.77 11.60 4.05
N PHE A 104 -29.92 11.22 5.01
CA PHE A 104 -30.34 10.45 6.18
C PHE A 104 -30.33 11.36 7.43
N PRO A 105 -31.50 11.68 8.00
CA PRO A 105 -31.60 12.62 9.12
C PRO A 105 -30.89 12.13 10.40
N LEU A 106 -30.80 10.81 10.62
CA LEU A 106 -30.03 10.27 11.74
C LEU A 106 -28.53 10.19 11.41
N GLY A 107 -28.13 10.37 10.16
CA GLY A 107 -26.75 10.34 9.69
C GLY A 107 -26.28 8.98 9.14
N VAL A 108 -25.08 9.00 8.58
CA VAL A 108 -24.39 7.83 8.03
C VAL A 108 -23.16 7.54 8.88
N TYR A 109 -23.11 6.34 9.43
CA TYR A 109 -22.09 5.87 10.35
C TYR A 109 -21.29 4.73 9.74
N GLY A 110 -20.10 4.49 10.29
CA GLY A 110 -19.29 3.34 9.94
C GLY A 110 -18.24 3.04 11.00
N PHE A 111 -17.44 2.02 10.72
CA PHE A 111 -16.37 1.59 11.62
C PHE A 111 -15.01 1.71 10.98
N HIS A 112 -14.12 2.42 11.65
CA HIS A 112 -12.70 2.34 11.38
C HIS A 112 -12.05 1.24 12.23
N VAL A 113 -11.11 0.48 11.65
CA VAL A 113 -10.24 -0.42 12.41
C VAL A 113 -9.04 0.38 12.88
N GLY A 114 -8.76 0.36 14.18
CA GLY A 114 -7.79 1.21 14.84
C GLY A 114 -8.44 2.27 15.72
N LEU A 115 -7.64 2.85 16.61
CA LEU A 115 -8.05 3.87 17.57
C LEU A 115 -7.68 5.26 17.01
N LEU A 116 -8.67 5.95 16.43
CA LEU A 116 -8.47 7.30 15.89
C LEU A 116 -8.09 8.33 16.98
N PRO A 117 -7.33 9.40 16.62
CA PRO A 117 -6.79 9.73 15.29
C PRO A 117 -5.61 8.85 14.81
N GLY A 118 -5.08 8.00 15.69
CA GLY A 118 -4.01 7.07 15.34
C GLY A 118 -4.48 5.97 14.38
N MET A 119 -3.54 5.44 13.59
CA MET A 119 -3.80 4.33 12.65
C MET A 119 -4.98 4.59 11.70
N ALA A 120 -5.16 5.84 11.29
CA ALA A 120 -6.15 6.18 10.28
C ALA A 120 -5.75 5.53 8.93
N GLY A 121 -6.68 5.44 7.98
CA GLY A 121 -6.36 4.97 6.63
C GLY A 121 -6.44 3.46 6.42
N PRO A 122 -6.09 2.98 5.22
CA PRO A 122 -6.30 1.60 4.81
C PRO A 122 -5.39 0.61 5.55
N ALA A 123 -5.82 -0.66 5.60
CA ALA A 123 -5.03 -1.78 6.13
C ALA A 123 -4.54 -1.64 7.59
N ALA A 124 -5.18 -0.79 8.40
CA ALA A 124 -4.82 -0.56 9.80
C ALA A 124 -4.72 -1.85 10.63
N LEU A 125 -5.58 -2.84 10.37
CA LEU A 125 -5.51 -4.17 10.99
C LEU A 125 -4.16 -4.85 10.73
N ASN A 126 -3.75 -4.90 9.45
CA ASN A 126 -2.50 -5.51 9.04
C ASN A 126 -1.31 -4.75 9.63
N TRP A 127 -1.35 -3.41 9.61
CA TRP A 127 -0.30 -2.58 10.21
C TRP A 127 -0.17 -2.76 11.72
N ALA A 128 -1.27 -2.98 12.45
CA ALA A 128 -1.23 -3.27 13.88
C ALA A 128 -0.39 -4.53 14.16
N LEU A 129 -0.64 -5.60 13.39
CA LEU A 129 0.10 -6.85 13.50
C LEU A 129 1.54 -6.71 13.03
N ILE A 130 1.80 -6.10 11.87
CA ILE A 130 3.16 -5.89 11.31
C ILE A 130 4.05 -5.13 12.31
N ARG A 131 3.52 -4.06 12.90
CA ARG A 131 4.24 -3.21 13.87
C ARG A 131 4.39 -3.85 15.25
N GLY A 132 3.72 -4.99 15.50
CA GLY A 132 3.75 -5.66 16.80
C GLY A 132 3.08 -4.87 17.91
N LEU A 133 1.98 -4.17 17.60
CA LEU A 133 1.19 -3.51 18.62
C LEU A 133 0.58 -4.55 19.56
N THR A 134 0.52 -4.23 20.85
CA THR A 134 -0.14 -5.05 21.88
C THR A 134 -1.61 -4.68 22.06
N GLU A 135 -2.05 -3.58 21.47
CA GLU A 135 -3.43 -3.11 21.50
C GLU A 135 -3.79 -2.44 20.17
N THR A 136 -5.02 -2.67 19.74
CA THR A 136 -5.68 -1.91 18.67
C THR A 136 -7.12 -1.65 19.10
N GLY A 137 -8.05 -1.47 18.15
CA GLY A 137 -9.45 -1.41 18.48
C GLY A 137 -10.32 -1.11 17.28
N THR A 138 -11.54 -0.67 17.56
CA THR A 138 -12.42 -0.14 16.53
C THR A 138 -13.02 1.18 16.98
N THR A 139 -13.17 2.09 16.02
CA THR A 139 -13.74 3.43 16.23
C THR A 139 -15.04 3.55 15.45
N LEU A 140 -16.14 3.86 16.14
CA LEU A 140 -17.42 4.23 15.54
C LEU A 140 -17.37 5.70 15.15
N VAL A 141 -17.63 5.99 13.88
CA VAL A 141 -17.62 7.33 13.32
C VAL A 141 -18.92 7.66 12.60
N ARG A 142 -19.24 8.94 12.56
CA ARG A 142 -20.21 9.53 11.63
C ARG A 142 -19.44 10.17 10.48
N TYR A 143 -19.78 9.77 9.25
CA TYR A 143 -19.20 10.35 8.04
C TYR A 143 -19.79 11.75 7.79
N THR A 144 -18.93 12.67 7.37
CA THR A 144 -19.25 14.05 7.00
C THR A 144 -18.28 14.50 5.91
N MET A 145 -18.70 15.49 5.12
CA MET A 145 -17.85 16.19 4.15
C MET A 145 -17.33 17.54 4.71
N ASP A 146 -17.78 17.93 5.90
CA ASP A 146 -17.38 19.18 6.55
C ASP A 146 -16.08 19.00 7.37
N GLY A 147 -15.06 19.82 7.11
CA GLY A 147 -13.82 19.91 7.89
C GLY A 147 -12.77 18.83 7.58
N ASP A 148 -11.81 18.65 8.50
CA ASP A 148 -10.60 17.82 8.30
C ASP A 148 -10.82 16.29 8.46
N GLY A 149 -12.07 15.80 8.57
CA GLY A 149 -12.33 14.36 8.66
C GLY A 149 -13.64 13.94 9.32
N TRP A 150 -13.66 12.72 9.86
CA TRP A 150 -14.85 12.09 10.44
C TRP A 150 -15.15 12.57 11.86
N LEU A 151 -16.43 12.48 12.26
CA LEU A 151 -16.84 12.74 13.64
C LEU A 151 -16.83 11.44 14.44
N LEU A 152 -16.07 11.43 15.54
CA LEU A 152 -15.94 10.29 16.44
C LEU A 152 -17.13 10.22 17.39
N VAL A 153 -17.75 9.04 17.45
CA VAL A 153 -18.83 8.71 18.41
C VAL A 153 -18.25 8.02 19.64
N SER A 154 -17.57 6.90 19.44
CA SER A 154 -16.96 6.12 20.52
C SER A 154 -15.90 5.15 19.98
N GLN A 155 -15.09 4.62 20.88
CA GLN A 155 -14.01 3.69 20.57
C GLN A 155 -14.06 2.50 21.52
N ARG A 156 -13.60 1.35 21.03
CA ARG A 156 -13.38 0.16 21.85
C ARG A 156 -11.96 -0.35 21.62
N PRO A 157 -11.06 -0.18 22.61
CA PRO A 157 -9.77 -0.83 22.62
C PRO A 157 -9.93 -2.36 22.67
N CYS A 158 -9.01 -3.07 22.04
CA CYS A 158 -8.93 -4.52 22.01
C CYS A 158 -7.45 -4.93 22.10
N PRO A 159 -7.04 -5.72 23.12
CA PRO A 159 -5.69 -6.26 23.19
C PRO A 159 -5.42 -7.15 21.98
N ILE A 160 -4.16 -7.23 21.54
CA ILE A 160 -3.70 -8.16 20.51
C ILE A 160 -2.96 -9.30 21.23
N GLU A 161 -3.48 -10.51 21.12
CA GLU A 161 -2.92 -11.69 21.77
C GLU A 161 -1.74 -12.25 20.97
N ASP A 162 -0.84 -12.96 21.64
CA ASP A 162 0.26 -13.63 20.95
C ASP A 162 -0.27 -14.70 19.98
N GLY A 163 0.34 -14.80 18.81
CA GLY A 163 -0.10 -15.69 17.74
C GLY A 163 -1.36 -15.25 16.98
N GLU A 164 -1.97 -14.09 17.29
CA GLU A 164 -3.12 -13.63 16.49
C GLU A 164 -2.80 -13.39 15.03
N THR A 165 -3.69 -13.86 14.16
CA THR A 165 -3.63 -13.65 12.72
C THR A 165 -4.56 -12.54 12.30
N ALA A 166 -4.41 -12.07 11.05
CA ALA A 166 -5.30 -11.08 10.49
C ALA A 166 -6.77 -11.53 10.52
N GLY A 167 -7.03 -12.82 10.27
CA GLY A 167 -8.36 -13.41 10.35
C GLY A 167 -8.94 -13.39 11.77
N THR A 168 -8.20 -13.88 12.77
CA THR A 168 -8.71 -13.94 14.15
C THR A 168 -8.93 -12.54 14.73
N LEU A 169 -8.01 -11.61 14.46
CA LEU A 169 -8.15 -10.22 14.86
C LEU A 169 -9.33 -9.53 14.16
N CYS A 170 -9.58 -9.83 12.88
CA CYS A 170 -10.75 -9.31 12.15
C CYS A 170 -12.06 -9.75 12.79
N THR A 171 -12.19 -11.02 13.16
CA THR A 171 -13.36 -11.57 13.87
C THR A 171 -13.57 -10.85 15.21
N LYS A 172 -12.50 -10.73 16.02
CA LYS A 172 -12.55 -10.05 17.32
C LYS A 172 -12.99 -8.58 17.20
N LEU A 173 -12.43 -7.86 16.22
CA LEU A 173 -12.79 -6.47 15.96
C LEU A 173 -14.20 -6.31 15.39
N SER A 174 -14.69 -7.29 14.65
CA SER A 174 -16.06 -7.30 14.11
C SER A 174 -17.09 -7.44 15.23
N ALA A 175 -16.85 -8.33 16.19
CA ALA A 175 -17.66 -8.44 17.40
C ALA A 175 -17.63 -7.13 18.21
N ALA A 176 -16.45 -6.55 18.42
CA ALA A 176 -16.29 -5.26 19.10
C ALA A 176 -17.04 -4.10 18.40
N SER A 177 -17.11 -4.14 17.06
CA SER A 177 -17.84 -3.15 16.24
C SER A 177 -19.35 -3.30 16.44
N ALA A 178 -19.87 -4.53 16.37
CA ALA A 178 -21.29 -4.81 16.61
C ALA A 178 -21.73 -4.35 18.01
N ASP A 179 -20.91 -4.59 19.03
CA ASP A 179 -21.17 -4.14 20.40
C ASP A 179 -21.13 -2.61 20.54
N LEU A 180 -20.29 -1.91 19.78
CA LEU A 180 -20.33 -0.44 19.72
C LEU A 180 -21.64 0.03 19.08
N TRP A 181 -22.06 -0.58 17.97
CA TRP A 181 -23.34 -0.24 17.34
C TRP A 181 -24.50 -0.41 18.31
N ALA A 182 -24.62 -1.58 18.93
CA ALA A 182 -25.72 -1.91 19.82
C ALA A 182 -25.82 -0.95 21.02
N ARG A 183 -24.67 -0.48 21.54
CA ARG A 183 -24.62 0.50 22.63
C ARG A 183 -25.04 1.91 22.21
N HIS A 184 -24.72 2.34 20.99
CA HIS A 184 -24.92 3.73 20.55
C HIS A 184 -26.17 3.94 19.72
N TRP A 185 -26.71 2.91 19.07
CA TRP A 185 -27.93 3.01 18.26
C TRP A 185 -29.12 3.65 18.99
N PRO A 186 -29.43 3.32 20.26
CA PRO A 186 -30.53 3.98 20.99
C PRO A 186 -30.38 5.50 21.14
N GLY A 187 -29.14 5.99 21.28
CA GLY A 187 -28.84 7.42 21.31
C GLY A 187 -28.97 8.04 19.91
N ILE A 188 -28.41 7.37 18.90
CA ILE A 188 -28.50 7.77 17.48
C ILE A 188 -29.97 7.88 17.05
N ALA A 189 -30.80 6.88 17.35
CA ALA A 189 -32.23 6.85 17.00
C ALA A 189 -33.05 7.99 17.63
N ARG A 190 -32.57 8.54 18.75
CA ARG A 190 -33.15 9.72 19.42
C ARG A 190 -32.48 11.03 19.04
N ASN A 191 -31.51 11.00 18.11
CA ASN A 191 -30.66 12.11 17.73
C ASN A 191 -29.92 12.75 18.93
N ASP A 192 -29.56 11.93 19.91
CA ASP A 192 -28.89 12.28 21.16
C ASP A 192 -27.59 11.48 21.29
N VAL A 193 -26.68 11.71 20.34
CA VAL A 193 -25.36 11.07 20.31
C VAL A 193 -24.28 12.15 20.37
N ALA A 194 -23.33 11.98 21.28
CA ALA A 194 -22.19 12.87 21.38
C ALA A 194 -21.26 12.65 20.19
N LEU A 195 -20.89 13.75 19.52
CA LEU A 195 -19.98 13.78 18.39
C LEU A 195 -18.82 14.70 18.70
N ARG A 196 -17.61 14.26 18.42
CA ARG A 196 -16.40 15.09 18.53
C ARG A 196 -15.54 14.93 17.27
N PRO A 197 -14.78 15.96 16.84
CA PRO A 197 -13.82 15.80 15.77
C PRO A 197 -12.83 14.66 16.08
N ALA A 198 -12.50 13.82 15.09
CA ALA A 198 -11.48 12.78 15.26
C ALA A 198 -10.07 13.36 15.47
N GLY A 199 -9.84 14.62 15.10
CA GLY A 199 -8.52 15.26 15.10
C GLY A 199 -7.74 15.00 13.80
N LYS A 200 -6.49 15.46 13.74
CA LYS A 200 -5.60 15.25 12.58
C LYS A 200 -5.30 13.75 12.44
N LEU A 201 -5.87 13.13 11.41
CA LEU A 201 -5.73 11.71 11.14
C LEU A 201 -4.29 11.34 10.75
N ILE A 202 -3.72 10.33 11.40
CA ILE A 202 -2.40 9.78 11.06
C ILE A 202 -2.63 8.58 10.14
N ARG A 203 -2.46 8.77 8.83
CA ARG A 203 -2.84 7.77 7.81
C ARG A 203 -1.73 6.74 7.58
N ASP A 204 -2.09 5.47 7.71
CA ASP A 204 -1.32 4.32 7.29
C ASP A 204 -1.35 4.13 5.77
N LEU A 205 -0.35 3.42 5.26
CA LEU A 205 -0.18 3.19 3.83
C LEU A 205 -1.14 2.11 3.31
N ARG A 206 -1.66 2.32 2.10
CA ARG A 206 -2.44 1.29 1.40
C ARG A 206 -1.54 0.10 1.11
N ARG A 207 -2.06 -1.10 1.37
CA ARG A 207 -1.40 -2.34 1.00
C ARG A 207 -2.05 -3.01 -0.21
N ARG A 208 -1.23 -3.62 -1.06
CA ARG A 208 -1.57 -4.44 -2.23
C ARG A 208 -1.00 -5.85 -2.05
N PRO A 209 -1.49 -6.85 -2.81
CA PRO A 209 -0.97 -8.22 -2.70
C PRO A 209 0.56 -8.31 -2.86
N ASP A 210 1.14 -7.53 -3.79
CA ASP A 210 2.59 -7.50 -4.03
C ASP A 210 3.39 -7.05 -2.79
N ASP A 211 2.78 -6.26 -1.89
CA ASP A 211 3.42 -5.83 -0.64
C ASP A 211 3.59 -6.98 0.37
N GLY A 212 3.12 -8.19 0.04
CA GLY A 212 3.34 -9.40 0.83
C GLY A 212 4.69 -10.07 0.60
N ALA A 213 5.52 -9.54 -0.30
CA ALA A 213 6.84 -10.08 -0.58
C ALA A 213 7.70 -10.17 0.70
N ILE A 214 8.35 -11.30 0.91
CA ILE A 214 9.24 -11.55 2.04
C ILE A 214 10.65 -11.12 1.65
N HIS A 215 11.14 -10.06 2.28
CA HIS A 215 12.51 -9.59 2.13
C HIS A 215 13.39 -10.20 3.21
N TRP A 216 13.91 -11.42 2.96
CA TRP A 216 14.58 -12.25 3.97
C TRP A 216 15.65 -11.54 4.79
N ALA A 217 16.44 -10.65 4.18
CA ALA A 217 17.51 -9.92 4.85
C ALA A 217 17.02 -8.81 5.81
N GLU A 218 15.75 -8.43 5.75
CA GLU A 218 15.16 -7.39 6.61
C GLU A 218 14.42 -7.97 7.81
N HIS A 219 14.15 -9.27 7.79
CA HIS A 219 13.37 -9.91 8.82
C HIS A 219 14.25 -10.53 9.90
N SER A 220 13.89 -10.25 11.15
CA SER A 220 14.12 -11.15 12.27
C SER A 220 13.02 -12.22 12.32
N ALA A 221 13.22 -13.32 13.04
CA ALA A 221 12.19 -14.35 13.27
C ALA A 221 10.90 -13.72 13.81
N ALA A 222 11.01 -12.86 14.83
CA ALA A 222 9.85 -12.19 15.41
C ALA A 222 9.12 -11.28 14.40
N SER A 223 9.85 -10.59 13.53
CA SER A 223 9.23 -9.73 12.51
C SER A 223 8.59 -10.53 11.37
N LEU A 224 9.17 -11.67 10.98
CA LEU A 224 8.64 -12.54 9.94
C LEU A 224 7.35 -13.23 10.40
N ASP A 225 7.32 -13.69 11.65
CA ASP A 225 6.12 -14.23 12.28
C ASP A 225 4.96 -13.23 12.23
N ARG A 226 5.19 -11.99 12.68
CA ARG A 226 4.19 -10.91 12.58
C ARG A 226 3.78 -10.63 11.14
N TRP A 227 4.74 -10.62 10.22
CA TRP A 227 4.50 -10.38 8.80
C TRP A 227 3.55 -11.43 8.21
N ILE A 228 3.83 -12.72 8.40
CA ILE A 228 3.00 -13.80 7.87
C ILE A 228 1.62 -13.78 8.53
N ARG A 229 1.54 -13.63 9.86
CA ARG A 229 0.24 -13.54 10.58
C ARG A 229 -0.61 -12.36 10.12
N ALA A 230 0.00 -11.22 9.86
CA ALA A 230 -0.68 -10.03 9.36
C ALA A 230 -1.24 -10.19 7.93
N LEU A 231 -0.72 -11.15 7.17
CA LEU A 231 -1.08 -11.38 5.77
C LEU A 231 -1.81 -12.70 5.54
N ALA A 232 -1.96 -13.49 6.59
CA ALA A 232 -2.72 -14.73 6.58
C ALA A 232 -4.18 -14.49 6.16
N ARG A 233 -4.87 -15.60 5.87
CA ARG A 233 -6.26 -15.59 5.41
C ARG A 233 -7.14 -14.71 6.34
N PRO A 234 -8.06 -13.90 5.78
CA PRO A 234 -8.55 -13.93 4.39
C PRO A 234 -7.72 -13.10 3.39
N TYR A 235 -6.57 -12.55 3.78
CA TYR A 235 -5.69 -11.82 2.86
C TYR A 235 -4.90 -12.80 1.96
N PRO A 236 -4.31 -12.32 0.84
CA PRO A 236 -3.61 -13.17 -0.12
C PRO A 236 -2.44 -14.00 0.43
N GLY A 237 -1.84 -13.64 1.57
CA GLY A 237 -0.65 -14.29 2.11
C GLY A 237 0.62 -13.44 1.99
N ALA A 238 1.65 -13.84 2.74
CA ALA A 238 3.02 -13.42 2.43
C ALA A 238 3.55 -14.32 1.31
N PHE A 239 4.58 -13.90 0.58
CA PHE A 239 5.17 -14.76 -0.44
C PHE A 239 6.66 -14.50 -0.63
N PHE A 240 7.37 -15.50 -1.16
CA PHE A 240 8.71 -15.33 -1.69
C PHE A 240 8.79 -15.90 -3.10
N ARG A 241 9.83 -15.51 -3.85
CA ARG A 241 10.10 -16.07 -5.17
C ARG A 241 11.19 -17.11 -5.10
N PHE A 242 11.03 -18.17 -5.86
CA PHE A 242 12.07 -19.16 -6.11
C PHE A 242 12.01 -19.57 -7.58
N GLY A 243 13.09 -19.29 -8.31
CA GLY A 243 13.07 -19.31 -9.77
C GLY A 243 12.04 -18.30 -10.33
N CYS A 244 11.20 -18.74 -11.27
CA CYS A 244 10.14 -17.90 -11.84
C CYS A 244 8.80 -17.96 -11.08
N ARG A 245 8.71 -18.74 -9.99
CA ARG A 245 7.47 -19.01 -9.26
C ARG A 245 7.38 -18.14 -8.00
N ARG A 246 6.18 -17.66 -7.69
CA ARG A 246 5.83 -17.17 -6.34
C ARG A 246 5.34 -18.34 -5.50
N ILE A 247 5.83 -18.40 -4.27
CA ILE A 247 5.41 -19.36 -3.24
C ILE A 247 4.77 -18.55 -2.13
N TRP A 248 3.46 -18.70 -2.00
CA TRP A 248 2.64 -18.08 -0.96
C TRP A 248 2.78 -18.86 0.35
N VAL A 249 2.70 -18.12 1.45
CA VAL A 249 2.89 -18.61 2.82
C VAL A 249 1.72 -18.13 3.67
N HIS A 250 1.00 -19.07 4.27
CA HIS A 250 -0.17 -18.77 5.10
C HIS A 250 -0.02 -19.24 6.55
N GLY A 251 0.84 -20.22 6.80
CA GLY A 251 1.12 -20.76 8.13
C GLY A 251 2.49 -20.34 8.64
N VAL A 252 2.56 -19.99 9.92
CA VAL A 252 3.82 -19.71 10.61
C VAL A 252 3.76 -20.18 12.05
N GLU A 253 4.85 -20.77 12.51
CA GLU A 253 5.10 -21.11 13.91
C GLU A 253 6.49 -20.60 14.28
N ARG A 254 6.61 -20.03 15.48
CA ARG A 254 7.86 -19.51 16.01
C ARG A 254 8.28 -20.30 17.23
N ASP A 255 9.50 -20.79 17.19
CA ASP A 255 10.17 -21.46 18.30
C ASP A 255 11.38 -20.64 18.75
N ASN A 256 11.68 -20.66 20.05
CA ASN A 256 12.88 -20.06 20.62
C ASN A 256 13.81 -21.17 21.13
N PRO A 257 14.54 -21.87 20.25
CA PRO A 257 15.46 -22.92 20.68
C PRO A 257 16.58 -22.35 21.55
N GLU A 258 17.10 -23.15 22.48
CA GLU A 258 18.31 -22.78 23.23
C GLU A 258 19.50 -22.63 22.26
N SER A 259 19.96 -21.38 22.13
CA SER A 259 21.14 -20.86 21.41
C SER A 259 21.86 -21.83 20.46
N ALA A 260 21.47 -21.82 19.18
CA ALA A 260 22.41 -22.04 18.09
C ALA A 260 22.93 -20.67 17.64
N ALA A 261 24.23 -20.42 17.80
CA ALA A 261 24.85 -19.16 17.39
C ALA A 261 24.95 -19.10 15.85
N ILE A 262 23.89 -18.63 15.20
CA ILE A 262 23.89 -18.35 13.76
C ILE A 262 24.06 -16.85 13.50
N ASP A 263 24.86 -16.51 12.48
CA ASP A 263 25.24 -15.14 12.14
C ASP A 263 24.27 -14.48 11.14
N ALA A 264 23.46 -15.27 10.44
CA ALA A 264 22.54 -14.82 9.41
C ALA A 264 21.33 -15.75 9.24
N PRO A 265 20.19 -15.24 8.73
CA PRO A 265 19.02 -16.05 8.41
C PRO A 265 19.34 -17.16 7.40
N THR A 266 19.03 -18.41 7.75
CA THR A 266 19.45 -19.60 7.01
C THR A 266 18.29 -20.59 6.83
N LEU A 267 18.20 -21.21 5.66
CA LEU A 267 17.26 -22.31 5.41
C LEU A 267 17.81 -23.60 6.01
N THR A 268 17.14 -24.19 7.00
CA THR A 268 17.67 -25.35 7.75
C THR A 268 16.97 -26.66 7.44
N SER A 269 15.72 -26.62 6.97
CA SER A 269 15.00 -27.82 6.55
C SER A 269 13.95 -27.50 5.49
N VAL A 270 13.74 -28.46 4.59
CA VAL A 270 12.69 -28.45 3.57
C VAL A 270 11.97 -29.78 3.62
N SER A 271 10.64 -29.74 3.71
CA SER A 271 9.78 -30.93 3.72
C SER A 271 8.47 -30.64 2.99
N ASP A 272 7.67 -31.69 2.78
CA ASP A 272 6.28 -31.58 2.33
C ASP A 272 5.40 -30.77 3.30
N ARG A 273 5.76 -30.71 4.58
CA ARG A 273 5.05 -29.94 5.62
C ARG A 273 5.45 -28.47 5.69
N GLY A 274 6.45 -28.04 4.92
CA GLY A 274 6.94 -26.66 4.90
C GLY A 274 8.44 -26.51 5.08
N LEU A 275 8.88 -25.27 5.37
CA LEU A 275 10.28 -24.89 5.48
C LEU A 275 10.62 -24.47 6.92
N THR A 276 11.78 -24.88 7.41
CA THR A 276 12.34 -24.41 8.69
C THR A 276 13.47 -23.43 8.42
N LEU A 277 13.41 -22.30 9.10
CA LEU A 277 14.28 -21.15 8.94
C LEU A 277 14.86 -20.78 10.30
N ASP A 278 16.19 -20.68 10.39
CA ASP A 278 16.84 -20.24 11.62
C ASP A 278 17.28 -18.78 11.43
N PHE A 279 16.96 -17.93 12.42
CA PHE A 279 17.37 -16.53 12.53
C PHE A 279 18.18 -16.31 13.82
N PRO A 280 19.00 -15.24 13.90
CA PRO A 280 19.73 -14.93 15.14
C PRO A 280 18.85 -14.77 16.39
N ASP A 281 17.58 -14.36 16.22
CA ASP A 281 16.61 -14.15 17.29
C ASP A 281 15.59 -15.29 17.49
N GLY A 282 15.68 -16.40 16.74
CA GLY A 282 14.77 -17.53 16.90
C GLY A 282 14.63 -18.42 15.66
N ARG A 283 13.76 -19.41 15.73
CA ARG A 283 13.44 -20.33 14.63
C ARG A 283 12.01 -20.09 14.15
N ILE A 284 11.82 -20.13 12.85
CA ILE A 284 10.53 -20.03 12.19
C ILE A 284 10.28 -21.28 11.36
N ARG A 285 9.09 -21.86 11.50
CA ARG A 285 8.57 -22.86 10.57
C ARG A 285 7.43 -22.25 9.77
N ILE A 286 7.59 -22.18 8.46
CA ILE A 286 6.54 -21.75 7.53
C ILE A 286 5.85 -22.95 6.90
N SER A 287 4.53 -22.88 6.77
CA SER A 287 3.65 -23.95 6.30
C SER A 287 2.47 -23.39 5.50
N ASP A 288 1.56 -24.27 5.04
CA ASP A 288 0.45 -23.93 4.13
C ASP A 288 0.98 -23.15 2.92
N LEU A 289 1.87 -23.82 2.16
CA LEU A 289 2.55 -23.25 1.00
C LEU A 289 1.73 -23.52 -0.26
N SER A 290 1.57 -22.49 -1.09
CA SER A 290 0.85 -22.64 -2.37
C SER A 290 1.45 -21.79 -3.48
N LEU A 291 1.10 -22.12 -4.71
CA LEU A 291 1.44 -21.35 -5.91
C LEU A 291 0.34 -20.31 -6.20
N ASP A 292 0.55 -19.47 -7.22
CA ASP A 292 -0.39 -18.40 -7.60
C ASP A 292 -1.83 -18.88 -7.89
N ASP A 293 -1.99 -20.11 -8.36
CA ASP A 293 -3.27 -20.78 -8.65
C ASP A 293 -3.83 -21.54 -7.44
N GLY A 294 -3.18 -21.45 -6.27
CA GLY A 294 -3.51 -22.20 -5.06
C GLY A 294 -3.05 -23.65 -5.07
N ALA A 295 -2.33 -24.11 -6.11
CA ALA A 295 -1.82 -25.46 -6.18
C ALA A 295 -0.71 -25.70 -5.15
N GLU A 296 -0.57 -26.95 -4.70
CA GLU A 296 0.53 -27.40 -3.86
C GLU A 296 1.89 -27.25 -4.57
N ILE A 297 2.96 -27.14 -3.78
CA ILE A 297 4.32 -27.01 -4.30
C ILE A 297 4.76 -28.32 -5.00
N PRO A 298 5.10 -28.30 -6.30
CA PRO A 298 5.51 -29.52 -7.00
C PRO A 298 6.78 -30.13 -6.39
N GLY A 299 6.87 -31.46 -6.37
CA GLY A 299 8.00 -32.17 -5.76
C GLY A 299 9.38 -31.77 -6.31
N HIS A 300 9.49 -31.43 -7.60
CA HIS A 300 10.75 -30.94 -8.18
C HIS A 300 11.17 -29.57 -7.62
N LEU A 301 10.21 -28.70 -7.30
CA LEU A 301 10.48 -27.38 -6.73
C LEU A 301 10.89 -27.50 -5.26
N LEU A 302 10.25 -28.42 -4.52
CA LEU A 302 10.67 -28.79 -3.16
C LEU A 302 12.08 -29.39 -3.14
N ALA A 303 12.40 -30.29 -4.08
CA ALA A 303 13.74 -30.86 -4.21
C ALA A 303 14.79 -29.78 -4.48
N ALA A 304 14.52 -28.86 -5.42
CA ALA A 304 15.40 -27.74 -5.70
C ALA A 304 15.57 -26.78 -4.51
N LEU A 305 14.53 -26.57 -3.69
CA LEU A 305 14.66 -25.85 -2.42
C LEU A 305 15.50 -26.63 -1.40
N ALA A 306 15.34 -27.94 -1.33
CA ALA A 306 16.10 -28.79 -0.41
C ALA A 306 17.61 -28.77 -0.71
N GLU A 307 18.00 -28.60 -1.98
CA GLU A 307 19.40 -28.38 -2.38
C GLU A 307 20.00 -27.07 -1.83
N ARG A 308 19.15 -26.13 -1.37
CA ARG A 308 19.56 -24.85 -0.76
C ARG A 308 19.63 -24.92 0.77
N VAL A 309 19.42 -26.08 1.38
CA VAL A 309 19.55 -26.23 2.84
C VAL A 309 20.99 -25.92 3.25
N GLY A 310 21.14 -25.05 4.26
CA GLY A 310 22.41 -24.50 4.72
C GLY A 310 22.76 -23.15 4.09
N ASP A 311 22.08 -22.73 3.02
CA ASP A 311 22.31 -21.43 2.40
C ASP A 311 21.65 -20.28 3.20
N ARG A 312 22.28 -19.10 3.11
CA ARG A 312 21.67 -17.85 3.58
C ARG A 312 20.39 -17.58 2.80
N LEU A 313 19.32 -17.16 3.47
CA LEU A 313 18.03 -16.88 2.82
C LEU A 313 18.10 -15.75 1.78
N SER A 314 19.03 -14.82 1.93
CA SER A 314 19.28 -13.78 0.92
C SER A 314 19.70 -14.34 -0.44
N SER A 315 20.28 -15.54 -0.47
CA SER A 315 20.69 -16.22 -1.71
C SER A 315 19.53 -16.90 -2.46
N LEU A 316 18.33 -16.93 -1.87
CA LEU A 316 17.13 -17.42 -2.55
C LEU A 316 16.55 -16.40 -3.52
N HIS A 317 16.93 -15.12 -3.38
CA HIS A 317 16.52 -14.05 -4.28
C HIS A 317 17.28 -14.15 -5.61
N THR A 318 16.55 -14.22 -6.72
CA THR A 318 17.11 -14.36 -8.08
C THR A 318 16.83 -13.17 -8.99
N GLY A 319 16.27 -12.08 -8.44
CA GLY A 319 15.95 -10.86 -9.20
C GLY A 319 17.18 -10.04 -9.58
N GLN A 320 16.98 -9.09 -10.50
CA GLN A 320 17.99 -8.10 -10.83
C GLN A 320 18.11 -7.07 -9.71
N LYS A 321 19.34 -6.59 -9.49
CA LYS A 321 19.61 -5.36 -8.75
C LYS A 321 19.45 -4.12 -9.62
N VAL A 322 18.55 -3.23 -9.24
CA VAL A 322 18.15 -2.02 -9.97
C VAL A 322 18.49 -0.79 -9.13
N LEU A 323 19.28 0.12 -9.68
CA LEU A 323 19.66 1.37 -9.02
C LEU A 323 19.02 2.55 -9.74
N VAL A 324 18.21 3.34 -9.05
CA VAL A 324 17.78 4.67 -9.54
C VAL A 324 18.59 5.74 -8.82
N VAL A 325 19.17 6.66 -9.59
CA VAL A 325 19.90 7.82 -9.08
C VAL A 325 19.09 9.05 -9.44
N ALA A 326 18.41 9.59 -8.42
CA ALA A 326 17.53 10.74 -8.52
C ALA A 326 18.15 11.95 -7.80
N ALA A 327 17.91 13.14 -8.32
CA ALA A 327 18.45 14.37 -7.78
C ALA A 327 17.74 14.74 -6.49
N HIS A 328 16.42 14.88 -6.53
CA HIS A 328 15.60 15.33 -5.40
C HIS A 328 14.66 14.21 -4.94
N PRO A 329 14.17 14.27 -3.69
CA PRO A 329 13.07 13.41 -3.26
C PRO A 329 11.83 13.71 -4.11
N ASP A 330 11.25 12.69 -4.76
CA ASP A 330 10.10 12.71 -5.68
C ASP A 330 10.48 12.37 -7.13
N ASP A 331 11.69 12.73 -7.56
CA ASP A 331 12.16 12.54 -8.94
C ASP A 331 12.14 11.06 -9.36
N GLU A 332 12.42 10.13 -8.44
CA GLU A 332 12.36 8.69 -8.67
C GLU A 332 10.93 8.19 -8.94
N VAL A 333 9.93 8.86 -8.36
CA VAL A 333 8.52 8.59 -8.61
C VAL A 333 8.07 9.28 -9.89
N LEU A 334 8.36 10.58 -10.02
CA LEU A 334 7.94 11.43 -11.13
C LEU A 334 8.41 10.85 -12.46
N GLY A 335 9.71 10.54 -12.57
CA GLY A 335 10.32 10.02 -13.79
C GLY A 335 9.87 8.60 -14.09
N ILE A 336 10.16 7.66 -13.17
CA ILE A 336 10.10 6.21 -13.47
C ILE A 336 9.37 5.35 -12.43
N GLY A 337 8.49 5.94 -11.61
CA GLY A 337 7.83 5.24 -10.52
C GLY A 337 7.12 3.96 -10.97
N GLY A 338 6.47 3.95 -12.15
CA GLY A 338 5.81 2.77 -12.70
C GLY A 338 6.79 1.67 -13.11
N THR A 339 7.90 2.04 -13.73
CA THR A 339 9.00 1.14 -14.10
C THR A 339 9.63 0.49 -12.86
N LEU A 340 9.83 1.26 -11.78
CA LEU A 340 10.31 0.71 -10.50
C LEU A 340 9.31 -0.29 -9.91
N ILE A 341 8.02 0.03 -9.91
CA ILE A 341 6.99 -0.90 -9.44
C ILE A 341 6.98 -2.20 -10.27
N ARG A 342 7.21 -2.11 -11.58
CA ARG A 342 7.30 -3.28 -12.46
C ARG A 342 8.51 -4.17 -12.11
N HIS A 343 9.66 -3.56 -11.83
CA HIS A 343 10.83 -4.27 -11.29
C HIS A 343 10.50 -4.97 -9.97
N PHE A 344 9.85 -4.25 -9.05
CA PHE A 344 9.43 -4.80 -7.76
C PHE A 344 8.51 -6.03 -7.93
N LYS A 345 7.49 -5.93 -8.78
CA LYS A 345 6.59 -7.05 -9.10
C LYS A 345 7.32 -8.23 -9.74
N SER A 346 8.37 -7.96 -10.51
CA SER A 346 9.24 -8.98 -11.13
C SER A 346 10.15 -9.67 -10.10
N GLY A 347 10.23 -9.12 -8.88
CA GLY A 347 11.08 -9.63 -7.81
C GLY A 347 12.49 -9.08 -7.85
N ASP A 348 12.72 -7.93 -8.46
CA ASP A 348 14.01 -7.25 -8.50
C ASP A 348 14.28 -6.49 -7.19
N GLU A 349 15.56 -6.41 -6.78
CA GLU A 349 16.00 -5.61 -5.64
C GLU A 349 16.25 -4.17 -6.11
N ILE A 350 15.51 -3.20 -5.56
CA ILE A 350 15.58 -1.81 -5.99
C ILE A 350 16.20 -0.93 -4.91
N ARG A 351 17.20 -0.14 -5.31
CA ARG A 351 17.78 0.93 -4.50
C ARG A 351 17.56 2.27 -5.17
N ALA A 352 16.96 3.21 -4.44
CA ALA A 352 16.86 4.61 -4.84
C ALA A 352 17.90 5.43 -4.09
N VAL A 353 18.76 6.12 -4.83
CA VAL A 353 19.76 7.05 -4.29
C VAL A 353 19.27 8.46 -4.57
N ILE A 354 18.92 9.18 -3.51
CA ILE A 354 18.51 10.58 -3.56
C ILE A 354 19.74 11.43 -3.26
N VAL A 355 20.27 12.12 -4.28
CA VAL A 355 21.57 12.79 -4.18
C VAL A 355 21.47 14.05 -3.32
N CYS A 356 20.55 14.95 -3.66
CA CYS A 356 20.32 16.23 -2.98
C CYS A 356 19.30 16.05 -1.85
N SER A 357 19.68 15.35 -0.80
CA SER A 357 18.81 15.02 0.34
C SER A 357 19.04 15.91 1.58
N ALA A 358 19.83 16.98 1.48
CA ALA A 358 19.99 17.98 2.54
C ALA A 358 18.90 19.06 2.46
N ASP A 359 18.73 19.86 3.52
CA ASP A 359 17.70 20.91 3.62
C ASP A 359 17.60 21.74 2.33
N SER A 360 16.42 21.71 1.71
CA SER A 360 16.17 22.45 0.48
C SER A 360 15.91 23.93 0.77
N ILE A 361 16.45 24.79 -0.11
CA ILE A 361 16.19 26.24 -0.11
C ILE A 361 14.87 26.57 -0.84
N ARG A 362 14.23 25.57 -1.47
CA ARG A 362 13.01 25.74 -2.30
C ARG A 362 11.76 26.02 -1.48
N TYR A 363 11.77 25.66 -0.21
CA TYR A 363 10.56 25.73 0.59
C TYR A 363 10.27 27.13 1.12
N ARG A 364 9.00 27.52 1.10
CA ARG A 364 8.50 28.70 1.83
C ARG A 364 8.60 28.46 3.34
N GLU A 365 8.63 29.51 4.15
CA GLU A 365 8.59 29.37 5.62
C GLU A 365 7.42 28.46 6.03
N GLY A 366 7.73 27.29 6.59
CA GLY A 366 6.75 26.29 7.05
C GLY A 366 6.45 25.14 6.08
N GLU A 367 6.94 25.18 4.84
CA GLU A 367 7.00 24.01 3.96
C GLU A 367 8.35 23.32 4.18
N HIS A 368 8.36 22.01 4.35
CA HIS A 368 9.55 21.18 4.36
C HIS A 368 9.10 19.79 3.88
N ASP A 369 9.99 19.04 3.24
CA ASP A 369 9.78 17.58 3.13
C ASP A 369 9.47 17.07 4.53
N GLN A 370 8.30 16.43 4.70
CA GLN A 370 8.02 15.84 5.99
C GLN A 370 8.99 14.68 6.20
N PRO A 371 9.68 14.60 7.36
CA PRO A 371 10.53 13.47 7.68
C PRO A 371 9.78 12.15 7.44
N GLY A 372 10.15 11.44 6.37
CA GLY A 372 9.55 10.15 6.01
C GLY A 372 8.75 10.10 4.71
N ASP A 373 8.55 11.19 3.96
CA ASP A 373 7.84 11.15 2.66
C ASP A 373 8.48 10.16 1.69
N THR A 374 9.81 10.25 1.53
CA THR A 374 10.60 9.29 0.73
C THR A 374 10.46 7.87 1.23
N GLN A 375 10.43 7.65 2.55
CA GLN A 375 10.27 6.31 3.13
C GLN A 375 8.87 5.75 2.83
N ARG A 376 7.83 6.59 2.86
CA ARG A 376 6.47 6.19 2.49
C ARG A 376 6.33 5.93 0.99
N ALA A 377 6.92 6.76 0.13
CA ALA A 377 6.93 6.53 -1.31
C ALA A 377 7.66 5.23 -1.66
N SER A 378 8.78 4.95 -0.97
CA SER A 378 9.58 3.73 -1.12
C SER A 378 8.77 2.44 -0.91
N HIS A 379 7.81 2.43 0.03
CA HIS A 379 6.85 1.32 0.20
C HIS A 379 6.06 1.06 -1.08
N TYR A 380 5.54 2.11 -1.71
CA TYR A 380 4.81 1.95 -2.95
C TYR A 380 5.72 1.58 -4.13
N LEU A 381 6.95 2.06 -4.18
CA LEU A 381 7.88 1.70 -5.25
C LEU A 381 8.46 0.29 -5.10
N GLY A 382 8.40 -0.30 -3.90
CA GLY A 382 9.12 -1.54 -3.60
C GLY A 382 10.64 -1.33 -3.57
N ALA A 383 11.07 -0.12 -3.22
CA ALA A 383 12.46 0.31 -3.24
C ALA A 383 12.97 0.60 -1.83
N ARG A 384 14.31 0.56 -1.68
CA ARG A 384 14.97 1.15 -0.50
C ARG A 384 15.63 2.46 -0.89
N SER A 385 15.27 3.54 -0.21
CA SER A 385 15.84 4.85 -0.46
C SER A 385 17.02 5.16 0.44
N THR A 386 18.02 5.87 -0.09
CA THR A 386 19.19 6.33 0.66
C THR A 386 19.57 7.72 0.17
N GLY A 387 19.70 8.67 1.11
CA GLY A 387 20.18 10.02 0.84
C GLY A 387 21.71 10.11 0.82
N LEU A 388 22.28 10.94 -0.06
CA LEU A 388 23.72 11.23 -0.05
C LEU A 388 24.09 12.57 0.63
N GLY A 389 23.11 13.40 0.97
CA GLY A 389 23.32 14.64 1.74
C GLY A 389 23.97 15.79 0.95
N PHE A 390 23.97 15.75 -0.38
CA PHE A 390 24.39 16.91 -1.16
C PHE A 390 23.34 18.04 -1.04
N ALA A 391 23.79 19.29 -1.17
CA ALA A 391 22.91 20.45 -1.10
C ALA A 391 22.12 20.63 -2.40
N ASP A 392 20.82 20.84 -2.27
CA ASP A 392 19.90 21.13 -3.37
C ASP A 392 20.24 22.45 -4.09
N GLN A 393 20.16 22.44 -5.42
CA GLN A 393 20.49 23.54 -6.36
C GLN A 393 21.91 24.08 -6.24
N ARG A 394 22.86 23.24 -5.83
CA ARG A 394 24.26 23.64 -5.62
C ARG A 394 25.28 22.71 -6.25
N LEU A 395 24.86 21.71 -7.03
CA LEU A 395 25.81 20.83 -7.74
C LEU A 395 26.52 21.55 -8.89
N ASP A 396 26.07 22.75 -9.26
CA ASP A 396 26.75 23.66 -10.19
C ASP A 396 28.04 24.28 -9.60
N ARG A 397 28.17 24.35 -8.27
CA ARG A 397 29.29 24.98 -7.54
C ARG A 397 30.24 24.00 -6.85
N GLY A 398 29.86 22.73 -6.74
CA GLY A 398 30.66 21.66 -6.11
C GLY A 398 31.64 20.99 -7.08
N GLY A 399 32.73 20.42 -6.54
CA GLY A 399 33.66 19.62 -7.34
C GLY A 399 33.04 18.29 -7.76
N SER A 400 32.92 18.04 -9.07
CA SER A 400 32.34 16.81 -9.64
C SER A 400 32.94 15.51 -9.09
N LEU A 401 34.17 15.56 -8.57
CA LEU A 401 34.88 14.40 -8.02
C LEU A 401 34.20 13.81 -6.78
N GLU A 402 33.71 14.63 -5.85
CA GLU A 402 33.08 14.12 -4.61
C GLU A 402 31.78 13.39 -4.91
N LEU A 403 30.96 13.95 -5.81
CA LEU A 403 29.74 13.33 -6.32
C LEU A 403 30.04 12.00 -7.02
N ILE A 404 31.00 12.00 -7.96
CA ILE A 404 31.41 10.79 -8.67
C ILE A 404 31.89 9.72 -7.68
N GLN A 405 32.73 10.06 -6.71
CA GLN A 405 33.22 9.11 -5.71
C GLN A 405 32.09 8.56 -4.82
N ALA A 406 31.10 9.40 -4.48
CA ALA A 406 29.94 8.95 -3.72
C ALA A 406 29.10 7.95 -4.52
N LEU A 407 28.84 8.24 -5.81
CA LEU A 407 28.13 7.33 -6.70
C LEU A 407 28.91 6.04 -6.97
N GLU A 408 30.23 6.11 -7.17
CA GLU A 408 31.10 4.94 -7.33
C GLU A 408 31.02 4.02 -6.09
N ARG A 409 30.96 4.57 -4.87
CA ARG A 409 30.75 3.77 -3.65
C ARG A 409 29.41 3.05 -3.66
N GLN A 410 28.33 3.74 -4.05
CA GLN A 410 26.99 3.12 -4.12
C GLN A 410 26.93 2.02 -5.17
N ILE A 411 27.44 2.28 -6.38
CA ILE A 411 27.49 1.31 -7.49
C ILE A 411 28.34 0.10 -7.08
N ARG A 412 29.51 0.33 -6.48
CA ARG A 412 30.39 -0.76 -6.05
C ARG A 412 29.78 -1.60 -4.93
N ALA A 413 29.13 -0.98 -3.96
CA ALA A 413 28.51 -1.68 -2.85
C ALA A 413 27.28 -2.49 -3.29
N PHE A 414 26.50 -1.94 -4.22
CA PHE A 414 25.25 -2.57 -4.64
C PHE A 414 25.42 -3.58 -5.77
N GLN A 415 26.39 -3.36 -6.68
CA GLN A 415 26.58 -4.13 -7.92
C GLN A 415 25.30 -4.19 -8.77
N PRO A 416 24.78 -3.04 -9.27
CA PRO A 416 23.54 -3.02 -10.05
C PRO A 416 23.72 -3.66 -11.44
N HIS A 417 22.67 -4.31 -11.92
CA HIS A 417 22.54 -4.73 -13.33
C HIS A 417 21.92 -3.64 -14.20
N VAL A 418 21.09 -2.78 -13.61
CA VAL A 418 20.44 -1.67 -14.32
C VAL A 418 20.58 -0.38 -13.52
N ILE A 419 20.92 0.72 -14.20
CA ILE A 419 20.91 2.07 -13.63
C ILE A 419 19.89 2.94 -14.37
N TYR A 420 19.05 3.64 -13.61
CA TYR A 420 18.21 4.73 -14.10
C TYR A 420 18.72 6.06 -13.56
N THR A 421 18.79 7.09 -14.40
CA THR A 421 19.19 8.44 -13.98
C THR A 421 18.48 9.50 -14.83
N HIS A 422 18.70 10.79 -14.54
CA HIS A 422 18.08 11.87 -15.28
C HIS A 422 18.61 11.99 -16.71
N TRP A 423 17.87 12.71 -17.55
CA TRP A 423 18.34 13.18 -18.84
C TRP A 423 19.38 14.32 -18.68
N TRP A 424 20.53 14.22 -19.34
CA TRP A 424 21.60 15.23 -19.24
C TRP A 424 21.23 16.58 -19.84
N GLY A 425 20.25 16.63 -20.75
CA GLY A 425 19.80 17.86 -21.40
C GLY A 425 18.77 18.66 -20.60
N ASP A 426 18.48 18.24 -19.37
CA ASP A 426 17.48 18.87 -18.51
C ASP A 426 17.81 20.35 -18.19
N VAL A 427 16.75 21.15 -17.95
CA VAL A 427 16.89 22.55 -17.54
C VAL A 427 17.46 22.68 -16.12
N ASN A 428 17.18 21.70 -15.25
CA ASN A 428 17.72 21.63 -13.91
C ASN A 428 19.20 21.21 -13.94
N ALA A 429 20.06 22.06 -13.39
CA ALA A 429 21.51 21.83 -13.36
C ALA A 429 21.89 20.59 -12.53
N ASP A 430 21.17 20.30 -11.44
CA ASP A 430 21.45 19.13 -10.61
C ASP A 430 21.16 17.83 -11.38
N HIS A 431 20.04 17.78 -12.14
CA HIS A 431 19.69 16.65 -12.99
C HIS A 431 20.79 16.37 -14.01
N ALA A 432 21.21 17.42 -14.74
CA ALA A 432 22.26 17.32 -15.75
C ALA A 432 23.59 16.84 -15.17
N ARG A 433 24.01 17.39 -14.02
CA ARG A 433 25.28 17.04 -13.38
C ARG A 433 25.28 15.63 -12.80
N ILE A 434 24.16 15.17 -12.26
CA ILE A 434 24.02 13.79 -11.79
C ILE A 434 24.08 12.82 -12.95
N ALA A 435 23.39 13.10 -14.07
CA ALA A 435 23.44 12.26 -15.26
C ALA A 435 24.88 12.11 -15.79
N GLU A 436 25.63 13.21 -15.87
CA GLU A 436 27.05 13.21 -16.23
C GLU A 436 27.90 12.40 -15.24
N ALA A 437 27.69 12.60 -13.93
CA ALA A 437 28.45 11.89 -12.89
C ALA A 437 28.16 10.39 -12.88
N VAL A 438 26.91 9.97 -13.13
CA VAL A 438 26.52 8.56 -13.25
C VAL A 438 27.26 7.89 -14.41
N ASP A 439 27.35 8.54 -15.57
CA ASP A 439 28.05 7.93 -16.72
C ASP A 439 29.53 7.66 -16.41
N VAL A 440 30.19 8.60 -15.71
CA VAL A 440 31.58 8.46 -15.26
C VAL A 440 31.72 7.40 -14.15
N ALA A 441 30.83 7.39 -13.16
CA ALA A 441 30.87 6.45 -12.04
C ALA A 441 30.55 5.01 -12.47
N ALA A 442 29.72 4.85 -13.50
CA ALA A 442 29.24 3.55 -14.00
C ALA A 442 30.14 2.93 -15.09
N ARG A 443 31.37 3.44 -15.27
CA ARG A 443 32.33 2.91 -16.26
C ARG A 443 32.48 1.38 -16.14
N PRO A 444 32.67 0.63 -17.25
CA PRO A 444 32.58 -0.83 -17.25
C PRO A 444 33.47 -1.57 -16.23
N TYR A 445 34.63 -1.01 -15.90
CA TYR A 445 35.54 -1.59 -14.90
C TYR A 445 35.13 -1.27 -13.44
N SER A 446 34.38 -0.19 -13.21
CA SER A 446 33.81 0.17 -11.91
C SER A 446 32.52 -0.60 -11.60
N ALA A 447 31.79 -1.01 -12.65
CA ALA A 447 30.51 -1.71 -12.56
C ALA A 447 30.47 -2.95 -13.48
N PRO A 448 31.25 -4.01 -13.19
CA PRO A 448 31.40 -5.16 -14.08
C PRO A 448 30.13 -5.99 -14.25
N GLY A 449 29.14 -5.88 -13.36
CA GLY A 449 27.83 -6.52 -13.50
C GLY A 449 26.78 -5.69 -14.25
N LEU A 450 27.06 -4.42 -14.57
CA LEU A 450 26.09 -3.50 -15.16
C LEU A 450 25.74 -3.88 -16.60
N GLN A 451 24.46 -4.05 -16.88
CA GLN A 451 23.95 -4.44 -18.20
C GLN A 451 23.39 -3.24 -18.96
N SER A 452 22.69 -2.32 -18.30
CA SER A 452 22.09 -1.17 -18.99
C SER A 452 22.03 0.10 -18.14
N ILE A 453 22.10 1.25 -18.80
CA ILE A 453 21.85 2.57 -18.22
C ILE A 453 20.77 3.26 -19.05
N TYR A 454 19.74 3.75 -18.37
CA TYR A 454 18.63 4.50 -18.95
C TYR A 454 18.57 5.91 -18.35
N ALA A 455 18.24 6.89 -19.20
CA ALA A 455 17.85 8.21 -18.75
C ALA A 455 16.33 8.36 -18.79
N PHE A 456 15.76 9.02 -17.78
CA PHE A 456 14.36 9.41 -17.73
C PHE A 456 14.20 10.93 -17.82
N GLU A 457 13.03 11.35 -18.25
CA GLU A 457 12.59 12.73 -18.13
C GLU A 457 11.96 12.98 -16.75
N THR A 458 12.10 14.20 -16.26
CA THR A 458 11.50 14.66 -15.00
C THR A 458 10.43 15.70 -15.29
N PRO A 459 9.15 15.41 -15.03
CA PRO A 459 8.06 16.39 -15.07
C PRO A 459 8.41 17.68 -14.32
N SER A 460 7.93 18.83 -14.81
CA SER A 460 8.29 20.19 -14.35
C SER A 460 9.78 20.55 -14.50
N SER A 461 10.46 19.91 -15.44
CA SER A 461 11.87 20.19 -15.73
C SER A 461 12.19 19.92 -17.19
N THR A 462 12.21 18.65 -17.59
CA THR A 462 12.68 18.24 -18.91
C THR A 462 11.86 18.90 -20.03
N GLU A 463 10.53 19.00 -19.87
CA GLU A 463 9.63 19.60 -20.86
C GLU A 463 9.78 21.13 -21.01
N TRP A 464 10.40 21.81 -20.03
CA TRP A 464 10.64 23.25 -20.06
C TRP A 464 12.03 23.61 -20.58
N THR A 465 12.81 22.63 -21.02
CA THR A 465 14.08 22.85 -21.71
C THR A 465 13.83 23.70 -22.97
N ALA A 466 14.38 24.91 -22.98
CA ALA A 466 14.15 25.87 -24.06
C ALA A 466 14.54 25.30 -25.42
N SER A 467 13.66 25.48 -26.41
CA SER A 467 13.91 25.08 -27.80
C SER A 467 15.21 25.72 -28.31
N GLY A 468 16.12 24.90 -28.83
CA GLY A 468 17.44 25.35 -29.32
C GLY A 468 18.60 25.11 -28.35
N ARG A 469 18.34 24.76 -27.07
CA ARG A 469 19.37 24.16 -26.23
C ARG A 469 19.68 22.75 -26.76
N ALA A 470 20.96 22.39 -26.85
CA ALA A 470 21.36 21.04 -27.25
C ALA A 470 20.84 20.02 -26.23
N GLY A 471 20.34 18.88 -26.70
CA GLY A 471 19.89 17.77 -25.85
C GLY A 471 18.39 17.81 -25.52
N ALA A 472 17.50 17.91 -26.52
CA ALA A 472 16.09 17.59 -26.30
C ALA A 472 15.94 16.12 -25.88
N PHE A 473 15.02 15.82 -24.96
CA PHE A 473 14.74 14.44 -24.56
C PHE A 473 14.21 13.64 -25.75
N ALA A 474 14.91 12.56 -26.08
CA ALA A 474 14.64 11.71 -27.24
C ALA A 474 14.49 10.25 -26.77
N PRO A 475 13.31 9.87 -26.24
CA PRO A 475 13.10 8.52 -25.74
C PRO A 475 13.09 7.52 -26.89
N ASN A 476 13.66 6.35 -26.63
CA ASN A 476 13.70 5.21 -27.55
C ASN A 476 13.30 3.89 -26.88
N VAL A 477 12.93 3.94 -25.60
CA VAL A 477 12.41 2.83 -24.82
C VAL A 477 11.15 3.31 -24.11
N PHE A 478 10.09 2.51 -24.15
CA PHE A 478 8.82 2.80 -23.51
C PHE A 478 8.43 1.60 -22.64
N VAL A 479 8.14 1.86 -21.37
CA VAL A 479 7.74 0.84 -20.41
C VAL A 479 6.24 0.96 -20.18
N ASP A 480 5.50 -0.10 -20.46
CA ASP A 480 4.08 -0.18 -20.12
C ASP A 480 3.94 -0.22 -18.60
N ILE A 481 3.23 0.78 -18.07
CA ILE A 481 2.96 0.96 -16.65
C ILE A 481 1.46 0.99 -16.35
N SER A 482 0.64 0.46 -17.26
CA SER A 482 -0.83 0.52 -17.15
C SER A 482 -1.33 -0.11 -15.83
N ASP A 483 -0.73 -1.22 -15.41
CA ASP A 483 -1.06 -1.93 -14.16
C ASP A 483 -0.36 -1.34 -12.91
N GLU A 484 0.51 -0.35 -13.11
CA GLU A 484 1.34 0.28 -12.08
C GLU A 484 0.95 1.74 -11.81
N LEU A 485 0.23 2.39 -12.73
CA LEU A 485 -0.06 3.82 -12.68
C LEU A 485 -0.72 4.23 -11.36
N ASP A 486 -1.77 3.52 -10.92
CA ASP A 486 -2.43 3.81 -9.64
C ASP A 486 -1.48 3.74 -8.44
N ARG A 487 -0.53 2.80 -8.47
CA ARG A 487 0.46 2.61 -7.42
C ARG A 487 1.55 3.69 -7.49
N LYS A 488 1.94 4.13 -8.69
CA LYS A 488 2.80 5.32 -8.91
C LYS A 488 2.14 6.58 -8.33
N LEU A 489 0.84 6.77 -8.56
CA LEU A 489 0.12 7.93 -8.03
C LEU A 489 0.00 7.88 -6.50
N ASP A 490 -0.17 6.70 -5.90
CA ASP A 490 -0.10 6.53 -4.44
C ASP A 490 1.29 6.86 -3.88
N ALA A 491 2.36 6.51 -4.60
CA ALA A 491 3.71 6.94 -4.25
C ALA A 491 3.83 8.47 -4.27
N MET A 492 3.33 9.12 -5.33
CA MET A 492 3.37 10.58 -5.45
C MET A 492 2.53 11.28 -4.37
N ARG A 493 1.41 10.69 -3.94
CA ARG A 493 0.60 11.20 -2.81
C ARG A 493 1.37 11.28 -1.49
N CYS A 494 2.51 10.61 -1.37
CA CYS A 494 3.36 10.75 -0.20
C CYS A 494 4.08 12.10 -0.16
N TYR A 495 4.35 12.73 -1.29
CA TYR A 495 5.04 14.02 -1.37
C TYR A 495 4.02 15.18 -1.36
N GLU A 496 3.37 15.40 -0.22
CA GLU A 496 2.30 16.40 -0.08
C GLU A 496 2.78 17.83 -0.41
N SER A 497 4.01 18.17 -0.01
CA SER A 497 4.66 19.45 -0.30
C SER A 497 5.02 19.65 -1.78
N GLU A 498 5.16 18.56 -2.54
CA GLU A 498 5.54 18.60 -3.96
C GLU A 498 4.33 18.57 -4.90
N LEU A 499 3.20 18.06 -4.42
CA LEU A 499 1.96 18.06 -5.17
C LEU A 499 1.47 19.49 -5.46
N ARG A 500 0.93 19.69 -6.66
CA ARG A 500 0.38 20.97 -7.14
C ARG A 500 -1.01 20.73 -7.73
N PRO A 501 -1.92 21.71 -7.68
CA PRO A 501 -3.20 21.58 -8.35
C PRO A 501 -3.00 21.49 -9.88
N PRO A 502 -3.87 20.76 -10.60
CA PRO A 502 -3.90 20.79 -12.05
C PRO A 502 -4.06 22.26 -12.55
N PRO A 503 -3.39 22.67 -13.65
CA PRO A 503 -2.75 21.82 -14.68
C PRO A 503 -1.24 21.56 -14.47
N HIS A 504 -0.67 21.85 -13.30
CA HIS A 504 0.77 21.73 -13.08
C HIS A 504 1.29 20.30 -13.38
N PRO A 505 2.48 20.10 -14.01
CA PRO A 505 2.99 18.77 -14.39
C PRO A 505 3.11 17.75 -13.24
N ARG A 506 3.34 18.24 -12.02
CA ARG A 506 3.39 17.44 -10.78
C ARG A 506 2.02 17.08 -10.18
N SER A 507 0.92 17.56 -10.76
CA SER A 507 -0.41 17.16 -10.30
C SER A 507 -0.68 15.70 -10.67
N LEU A 508 -1.42 14.97 -9.83
CA LEU A 508 -1.76 13.56 -10.09
C LEU A 508 -2.44 13.39 -11.46
N ARG A 509 -3.36 14.31 -11.80
CA ARG A 509 -4.03 14.33 -13.12
C ARG A 509 -3.04 14.52 -14.27
N SER A 510 -2.05 15.40 -14.12
CA SER A 510 -1.05 15.63 -15.16
C SER A 510 -0.10 14.43 -15.31
N LEU A 511 0.21 13.72 -14.22
CA LEU A 511 0.98 12.48 -14.28
C LEU A 511 0.24 11.37 -15.02
N GLU A 512 -1.06 11.21 -14.79
CA GLU A 512 -1.93 10.30 -15.56
C GLU A 512 -1.94 10.66 -17.05
N GLN A 513 -2.16 11.94 -17.36
CA GLN A 513 -2.19 12.42 -18.75
C GLN A 513 -0.85 12.26 -19.46
N ARG A 514 0.26 12.46 -18.75
CA ARG A 514 1.60 12.26 -19.29
C ARG A 514 1.87 10.79 -19.59
N ALA A 515 1.48 9.89 -18.68
CA ALA A 515 1.60 8.46 -18.91
C ALA A 515 0.75 8.03 -20.11
N ALA A 516 -0.48 8.53 -20.25
CA ALA A 516 -1.33 8.28 -21.40
C ALA A 516 -0.77 8.85 -22.71
N TYR A 517 -0.15 10.03 -22.68
CA TYR A 517 0.52 10.61 -23.84
C TYR A 517 1.64 9.70 -24.35
N TRP A 518 2.56 9.28 -23.48
CA TRP A 518 3.61 8.35 -23.88
C TRP A 518 3.08 6.97 -24.26
N GLY A 519 1.99 6.55 -23.61
CA GLY A 519 1.21 5.39 -24.03
C GLY A 519 0.79 5.48 -25.49
N SER A 520 0.21 6.62 -25.89
CA SER A 520 -0.21 6.85 -27.28
C SER A 520 0.95 6.85 -28.27
N VAL A 521 2.13 7.36 -27.86
CA VAL A 521 3.35 7.34 -28.68
C VAL A 521 3.84 5.90 -28.92
N ALA A 522 3.66 5.01 -27.95
CA ALA A 522 4.14 3.63 -28.00
C ALA A 522 3.03 2.58 -28.23
N ASN A 523 1.81 3.01 -28.54
CA ASN A 523 0.62 2.16 -28.72
C ASN A 523 0.29 1.26 -27.51
N MET A 524 0.26 1.85 -26.32
CA MET A 524 -0.16 1.22 -25.06
C MET A 524 -1.01 2.21 -24.22
N PRO A 525 -1.81 1.75 -23.23
CA PRO A 525 -2.69 2.65 -22.47
C PRO A 525 -1.94 3.70 -21.64
N ALA A 526 -0.84 3.32 -20.98
CA ALA A 526 0.00 4.21 -20.21
C ALA A 526 1.47 3.77 -20.27
N ALA A 527 2.39 4.71 -20.46
CA ALA A 527 3.83 4.41 -20.55
C ALA A 527 4.71 5.41 -19.81
N GLU A 528 5.89 4.95 -19.40
CA GLU A 528 7.02 5.80 -19.08
C GLU A 528 8.04 5.75 -20.22
N ALA A 529 8.51 6.94 -20.62
CA ALA A 529 9.46 7.10 -21.71
C ALA A 529 10.89 7.20 -21.18
N LEU A 530 11.80 6.46 -21.80
CA LEU A 530 13.19 6.32 -21.40
C LEU A 530 14.11 6.46 -22.62
N ALA A 531 15.32 6.96 -22.40
CA ALA A 531 16.40 6.90 -23.36
C ALA A 531 17.45 5.87 -22.91
N LEU A 532 17.68 4.83 -23.72
CA LEU A 532 18.78 3.90 -23.50
C LEU A 532 20.11 4.59 -23.79
N LEU A 533 20.95 4.74 -22.77
CA LEU A 533 22.24 5.41 -22.85
C LEU A 533 23.38 4.44 -23.18
N ARG A 534 23.38 3.29 -22.52
CA ARG A 534 24.39 2.24 -22.68
C ARG A 534 23.75 0.88 -22.42
N THR A 535 24.06 -0.10 -23.26
CA THR A 535 23.72 -1.51 -23.01
C THR A 535 24.92 -2.40 -23.27
N ARG A 536 25.04 -3.47 -22.49
CA ARG A 536 26.02 -4.54 -22.60
C ARG A 536 25.29 -5.86 -22.35
N ARG A 537 25.36 -6.76 -23.32
CA ARG A 537 24.71 -8.07 -23.28
C ARG A 537 25.75 -9.17 -23.12
#